data_AF-A0A3R6LQ11-F1
#
_entry.id   AF-A0A3R6LQ11-F1
#
_cell.length_a   1.000
_cell.length_b   1.000
_cell.length_c   1.000
_cell.angle_alpha   90.00
_cell.angle_beta   90.00
_cell.angle_gamma   90.00
#
_symmetry.space_group_name_H-M   'P 1'
#
loop_
_entity.id
_entity.type
_entity.pdbx_description
1 polymer ?
#
loop_
_entity_poly.entity_id
_entity_poly.type
_entity_poly.pdbx_seq_one_letter_code
_entity_poly.pdbx_strand_id
1 'polypeptide(L)' 'MIKIMDECCDCANGAYPCLGESCEKRHVKHLICDQCNADAETLYDVEGKQLCKSCLEAQFGTVEVPVLTIN' A
#
# COMPACT_ATOMS: atom_id res chain seq x y z
N MET A 1 -5.40 -4.88 3.52
CA MET A 1 -5.47 -4.24 4.84
C MET A 1 -4.57 -3.00 4.94
N ILE A 2 -4.98 -2.01 5.73
CA ILE A 2 -4.13 -0.85 6.09
C ILE A 2 -3.45 -1.15 7.43
N LYS A 3 -2.12 -1.09 7.48
CA LYS A 3 -1.33 -1.17 8.72
C LYS A 3 -0.61 0.15 8.97
N ILE A 4 -0.51 0.53 10.24
CA ILE A 4 0.29 1.67 10.69
C ILE A 4 1.45 1.09 11.48
N MET A 5 2.67 1.37 11.05
CA MET A 5 3.88 0.79 11.64
C MET A 5 4.98 1.86 11.76
N ASP A 6 5.85 1.69 12.76
CA ASP A 6 7.03 2.51 12.92
C ASP A 6 8.22 1.85 12.20
N GLU A 7 8.84 2.58 11.28
CA GLU A 7 10.03 2.19 10.50
C GLU A 7 11.30 2.85 11.05
N CYS A 8 11.47 2.85 12.37
CA CYS A 8 12.63 3.48 13.01
C CYS A 8 13.94 2.87 12.47
N CYS A 9 14.85 3.72 11.99
CA CYS A 9 16.10 3.33 11.34
C CYS A 9 17.36 3.62 12.18
N ASP A 10 17.20 3.79 13.49
CA ASP A 10 18.29 4.13 14.43
C ASP A 10 19.15 5.34 14.03
N CYS A 11 18.54 6.32 13.37
CA CYS A 11 19.21 7.54 12.92
C CYS A 11 19.59 8.51 14.06
N ALA A 12 19.02 8.31 15.26
CA ALA A 12 19.25 9.16 16.41
C ALA A 12 20.68 8.99 16.95
N ASN A 13 21.38 10.11 17.18
CA ASN A 13 22.72 10.14 17.74
C ASN A 13 22.92 11.37 18.64
N GLY A 14 24.11 11.52 19.22
CA GLY A 14 24.39 12.59 20.18
C GLY A 14 24.24 14.03 19.64
N ALA A 15 24.42 14.24 18.33
CA ALA A 15 24.22 15.53 17.69
C ALA A 15 22.81 15.68 17.07
N TYR A 16 22.11 14.57 16.85
CA TYR A 16 20.80 14.51 16.23
C TYR A 16 19.86 13.61 17.04
N PRO A 17 19.15 14.15 18.06
CA PRO A 17 18.25 13.35 18.88
C PRO A 17 17.05 12.84 18.06
N CYS A 18 16.40 11.79 18.56
CA CYS A 18 15.19 11.26 17.95
C CYS A 18 14.09 12.34 17.86
N LEU A 19 13.43 12.43 16.69
CA LEU A 19 12.34 13.38 16.46
C LEU A 19 11.01 12.98 17.13
N GLY A 20 10.93 11.79 17.73
CA GLY A 20 9.71 11.27 18.36
C GLY A 20 8.55 11.23 17.37
N GLU A 21 7.38 11.75 17.79
CA GLU A 21 6.16 11.79 16.97
C GLU A 21 6.27 12.67 15.71
N SER A 22 7.26 13.56 15.63
CA SER A 22 7.53 14.34 14.42
C SER A 22 8.35 13.58 13.37
N CYS A 23 8.76 12.34 13.67
CA CYS A 23 9.50 11.52 12.71
C CYS A 23 8.56 10.98 11.63
N GLU A 24 8.88 11.22 10.35
CA GLU A 24 8.14 10.68 9.20
C GLU A 24 8.18 9.15 9.11
N LYS A 25 9.14 8.53 9.80
CA LYS A 25 9.25 7.07 9.94
C LYS A 25 8.39 6.51 11.07
N ARG A 26 7.68 7.35 11.82
CA ARG A 26 6.61 6.89 12.71
C ARG A 26 5.27 6.97 12.02
N HIS A 27 4.35 6.10 12.42
CA HIS A 27 3.00 6.02 11.87
C HIS A 27 2.96 5.84 10.34
N VAL A 28 3.95 5.14 9.78
CA VAL A 28 4.04 4.89 8.35
C VAL A 28 2.88 3.98 7.96
N LYS A 29 2.11 4.43 6.97
CA LYS A 29 0.95 3.70 6.47
C LYS A 29 1.40 2.71 5.41
N HIS A 30 1.25 1.42 5.73
CA HIS A 30 1.46 0.31 4.81
C HIS A 30 0.13 -0.22 4.31
N LEU A 31 0.00 -0.32 2.99
CA LEU A 31 -1.15 -0.95 2.35
C LEU A 31 -0.74 -2.37 1.95
N ILE A 32 -1.18 -3.36 2.74
CA ILE A 32 -0.80 -4.76 2.55
C ILE A 32 -1.92 -5.51 1.83
N CYS A 33 -1.59 -6.26 0.78
CA CYS A 33 -2.53 -7.13 0.08
C CYS A 33 -2.91 -8.34 0.95
N ASP A 34 -4.20 -8.61 1.11
CA ASP A 34 -4.69 -9.73 1.93
C ASP A 34 -4.39 -11.11 1.31
N GLN A 35 -4.07 -11.16 0.02
CA GLN A 35 -3.77 -12.41 -0.69
C GLN A 35 -2.27 -12.75 -0.71
N CYS A 36 -1.41 -11.79 -1.08
CA CYS A 36 0.03 -12.05 -1.21
C CYS A 36 0.87 -11.50 -0.05
N ASN A 37 0.26 -10.76 0.88
CA ASN A 37 0.94 -10.08 2.00
C ASN A 37 2.05 -9.10 1.59
N ALA A 38 2.12 -8.70 0.32
CA ALA A 38 3.05 -7.69 -0.15
C ALA A 38 2.48 -6.28 0.05
N ASP A 39 3.36 -5.32 0.31
CA ASP A 39 3.07 -3.90 0.23
C ASP A 39 2.62 -3.51 -1.19
N ALA A 40 1.61 -2.67 -1.28
CA ALA A 40 1.06 -2.14 -2.52
C ALA A 40 0.85 -0.63 -2.40
N GLU A 41 0.84 0.07 -3.53
CA GLU A 41 0.50 1.50 -3.53
C GLU A 41 -1.01 1.73 -3.44
N THR A 42 -1.80 0.78 -3.95
CA THR A 42 -3.26 0.83 -4.00
C THR A 42 -3.82 -0.55 -3.71
N LEU A 43 -4.87 -0.58 -2.88
CA LEU A 43 -5.66 -1.78 -2.61
C LEU A 43 -7.08 -1.59 -3.15
N TYR A 44 -7.62 -2.66 -3.71
CA TYR A 44 -8.97 -2.75 -4.25
C TYR A 44 -9.80 -3.62 -3.32
N ASP A 45 -10.96 -3.12 -2.91
CA ASP A 45 -11.90 -3.88 -2.10
C ASP A 45 -12.74 -4.78 -3.00
N VAL A 46 -12.65 -6.09 -2.77
CA VAL A 46 -13.41 -7.11 -3.50
C VAL A 46 -13.94 -8.13 -2.50
N GLU A 47 -15.26 -8.20 -2.39
CA GLU A 47 -15.96 -9.13 -1.49
C GLU A 47 -15.43 -9.06 -0.03
N GLY A 48 -15.06 -7.85 0.43
CA GLY A 48 -14.53 -7.64 1.77
C GLY A 48 -13.06 -8.03 1.96
N LYS A 49 -12.34 -8.35 0.87
CA LYS A 49 -10.88 -8.49 0.84
C LYS A 49 -10.24 -7.30 0.16
N GLN A 50 -9.10 -6.86 0.66
CA GLN A 50 -8.31 -5.80 0.06
C GLN A 50 -7.12 -6.38 -0.71
N LEU A 51 -7.21 -6.34 -2.03
CA LEU A 51 -6.24 -6.95 -2.94
C LEU A 51 -5.40 -5.89 -3.64
N CYS A 52 -4.13 -6.20 -3.92
CA CYS A 52 -3.33 -5.38 -4.84
C CYS A 52 -3.77 -5.61 -6.29
N LYS A 53 -3.39 -4.68 -7.18
CA LYS A 53 -3.71 -4.74 -8.62
C LYS A 53 -3.34 -6.09 -9.25
N SER A 54 -2.14 -6.60 -8.97
CA SER A 54 -1.68 -7.86 -9.56
C SER A 54 -2.48 -9.08 -9.10
N CYS A 55 -2.85 -9.15 -7.82
CA CYS A 55 -3.74 -10.21 -7.32
C CYS A 55 -5.15 -10.10 -7.89
N LEU A 56 -5.66 -8.87 -8.03
CA LEU A 56 -6.96 -8.60 -8.63
C LEU A 56 -7.00 -9.10 -10.08
N GLU A 57 -6.03 -8.69 -10.90
CA GLU A 57 -5.92 -9.08 -12.31
C GLU A 57 -5.73 -10.59 -12.47
N ALA A 58 -4.95 -11.22 -11.59
CA ALA A 58 -4.77 -12.67 -11.60
C ALA A 58 -6.06 -13.44 -11.24
N GLN A 59 -6.94 -12.85 -10.42
CA GLN A 59 -8.17 -13.48 -9.97
C GLN A 59 -9.34 -13.29 -10.94
N PHE A 60 -9.51 -12.07 -11.47
CA PHE A 60 -10.69 -11.71 -12.27
C PHE A 60 -10.39 -11.53 -13.77
N GLY A 61 -9.11 -11.45 -14.16
CA GLY A 61 -8.71 -11.07 -15.50
C GLY A 61 -8.96 -9.59 -15.80
N THR A 62 -8.55 -9.15 -16.98
CA THR A 62 -8.79 -7.80 -17.50
C THR A 62 -9.66 -7.88 -18.74
N VAL A 63 -10.65 -6.99 -18.83
CA VAL A 63 -11.48 -6.82 -20.04
C VAL A 63 -11.17 -5.45 -20.63
N GLU A 64 -10.68 -5.44 -21.88
CA GLU A 64 -10.53 -4.21 -22.65
C GLU A 64 -11.84 -3.92 -23.37
N VAL A 65 -12.48 -2.80 -23.05
CA VAL A 65 -13.68 -2.36 -23.77
C VAL A 65 -13.23 -1.45 -24.92
N PRO A 66 -13.59 -1.75 -26.17
CA PRO A 66 -13.24 -0.88 -27.29
C PRO A 66 -13.89 0.49 -27.09
N VAL A 67 -13.07 1.54 -27.14
CA VAL A 67 -13.55 2.92 -27.16
C VAL A 67 -14.35 3.08 -28.45
N LEU A 68 -15.67 3.13 -28.35
CA LEU A 68 -16.53 3.51 -29.47
C LEU A 68 -16.20 4.97 -29.78
N THR A 69 -15.31 5.20 -30.74
CA THR A 69 -15.13 6.51 -31.36
C THR A 69 -16.43 6.84 -32.08
N ILE A 70 -17.28 7.63 -31.42
CA ILE A 70 -18.45 8.23 -32.04
C ILE A 70 -17.90 9.29 -33.01
N ASN A 71 -17.82 8.94 -34.29
CA ASN A 71 -17.58 9.89 -35.39
C ASN A 71 -18.88 10.62 -35.75
#